data_AF-A0A6N2JTW5-F1
#
_entry.id   AF-A0A6N2JTW5-F1
#
_cell.length_a   1.000
_cell.length_b   1.000
_cell.length_c   1.000
_cell.angle_alpha   90.00
_cell.angle_beta   90.00
_cell.angle_gamma   90.00
#
_symmetry.space_group_name_H-M   'P 1'
#
loop_
_entity.id
_entity.type
_entity.pdbx_description
1 polymer ?
#
loop_
_entity_poly.entity_id
_entity_poly.type
_entity_poly.pdbx_seq_one_letter_code
_entity_poly.pdbx_strand_id
1 'polypeptide(L)'
;MELNELPGSDLILLGLEDLYQGKNNTIGSLLIAIASIRLTSAGLDIPKQPLASEPELALYDHLQNERDDAYSYYNSLLNSLNSFCAALESREVIGDRFHDASRHKAK
;
A
#
# COMPACT_ATOMS: atom_id res chain seq x y z
N MET A 1 -16.05 5.97 5.35
CA MET A 1 -15.19 6.04 4.17
C MET A 1 -14.63 4.65 3.95
N GLU A 2 -15.17 3.99 2.94
CA GLU A 2 -14.79 2.66 2.51
C GLU A 2 -13.38 2.73 1.88
N LEU A 3 -12.60 1.64 1.91
CA LEU A 3 -11.23 1.62 1.36
C LEU A 3 -11.18 1.95 -0.14
N ASN A 4 -12.25 1.65 -0.87
CA ASN A 4 -12.43 1.91 -2.30
C ASN A 4 -12.67 3.41 -2.64
N GLU A 5 -12.88 4.27 -1.64
CA GLU A 5 -13.04 5.72 -1.84
C GLU A 5 -11.71 6.47 -1.75
N LEU A 6 -10.62 5.79 -1.37
CA LEU A 6 -9.30 6.39 -1.24
C LEU A 6 -8.62 6.56 -2.61
N PRO A 7 -7.87 7.65 -2.83
CA PRO A 7 -7.12 7.84 -4.06
C PRO A 7 -6.09 6.72 -4.23
N GLY A 8 -6.09 6.06 -5.40
CA GLY A 8 -5.20 4.93 -5.67
C GLY A 8 -5.66 3.58 -5.09
N SER A 9 -6.86 3.52 -4.50
CA SER A 9 -7.41 2.29 -3.90
C SER A 9 -7.56 1.14 -4.89
N ASP A 10 -8.00 1.39 -6.12
CA ASP A 10 -8.11 0.37 -7.18
C ASP A 10 -6.81 -0.45 -7.34
N LEU A 11 -5.66 0.23 -7.37
CA LEU A 11 -4.35 -0.41 -7.54
C LEU A 11 -3.99 -1.29 -6.34
N ILE A 12 -4.31 -0.82 -5.12
CA ILE A 12 -4.00 -1.54 -3.88
C ILE A 12 -4.96 -2.72 -3.68
N LEU A 13 -6.25 -2.54 -3.98
CA LEU A 13 -7.24 -3.61 -3.88
C LEU A 13 -6.95 -4.73 -4.88
N LEU A 14 -6.64 -4.37 -6.13
CA LEU A 14 -6.24 -5.33 -7.16
C LEU A 14 -4.94 -6.05 -6.76
N GLY A 15 -3.94 -5.32 -6.25
CA GLY A 15 -2.70 -5.91 -5.76
C GLY A 15 -2.91 -6.85 -4.57
N LEU A 16 -3.84 -6.52 -3.67
CA LEU A 16 -4.17 -7.39 -2.55
C LEU A 16 -4.79 -8.69 -3.05
N GLU A 17 -5.75 -8.61 -3.98
CA GLU A 17 -6.35 -9.78 -4.60
C GLU A 17 -5.28 -10.64 -5.31
N ASP A 18 -4.39 -10.02 -6.09
CA ASP A 18 -3.27 -10.72 -6.72
C ASP A 18 -2.38 -11.43 -5.68
N LEU A 19 -2.06 -10.77 -4.56
CA LEU A 19 -1.33 -11.40 -3.46
C LEU A 19 -2.11 -12.58 -2.88
N TYR A 20 -3.42 -12.46 -2.61
CA TYR A 20 -4.24 -13.58 -2.13
C TYR A 20 -4.31 -14.75 -3.13
N GLN A 21 -4.16 -14.47 -4.44
CA GLN A 21 -4.07 -15.46 -5.50
C GLN A 21 -2.65 -16.04 -5.67
N GLY A 22 -1.68 -15.62 -4.84
CA GLY A 22 -0.29 -16.04 -4.92
C GLY A 22 0.53 -15.37 -6.02
N LYS A 23 0.02 -14.30 -6.64
CA LYS A 23 0.71 -13.52 -7.67
C LYS A 23 1.46 -12.36 -7.03
N ASN A 24 2.74 -12.55 -6.75
CA ASN A 24 3.61 -11.57 -6.13
C ASN A 24 4.41 -10.71 -7.12
N ASN A 25 4.30 -10.97 -8.43
CA ASN A 25 5.05 -10.28 -9.48
C ASN A 25 4.16 -9.44 -10.42
N THR A 26 3.08 -8.85 -9.88
CA THR A 26 2.21 -7.91 -10.60
C THR A 26 2.46 -6.49 -10.10
N ILE A 27 2.08 -5.48 -10.90
CA ILE A 27 2.25 -4.06 -10.54
C ILE A 27 1.65 -3.76 -9.16
N GLY A 28 0.43 -4.21 -8.89
CA GLY A 28 -0.25 -3.99 -7.61
C GLY A 28 0.47 -4.70 -6.44
N SER A 29 0.85 -5.96 -6.62
CA SER A 29 1.57 -6.73 -5.60
C SER A 29 2.93 -6.13 -5.26
N LEU A 30 3.65 -5.64 -6.27
CA LEU A 30 4.95 -4.98 -6.09
C LEU A 30 4.79 -3.63 -5.37
N LEU A 31 3.76 -2.84 -5.70
CA LEU A 31 3.45 -1.60 -4.97
C LEU A 31 3.13 -1.85 -3.50
N ILE A 32 2.34 -2.89 -3.21
CA ILE A 32 2.06 -3.30 -1.84
C ILE A 32 3.33 -3.75 -1.15
N ALA A 33 4.21 -4.48 -1.82
CA ALA A 33 5.49 -4.89 -1.26
C ALA A 33 6.37 -3.69 -0.88
N ILE A 34 6.42 -2.66 -1.73
CA ILE A 34 7.17 -1.41 -1.48
C ILE A 34 6.68 -0.71 -0.20
N ALA A 35 5.37 -0.60 -0.01
CA ALA A 35 4.77 0.07 1.15
C ALA A 35 4.27 -0.89 2.23
N SER A 36 4.65 -2.17 2.21
CA SER A 36 4.05 -3.21 3.07
C SER A 36 4.12 -2.85 4.54
N ILE A 37 5.27 -2.35 4.99
CA ILE A 37 5.48 -1.92 6.39
C ILE A 37 4.53 -0.78 6.75
N ARG A 38 4.39 0.22 5.89
CA ARG A 38 3.51 1.38 6.13
C ARG A 38 2.04 1.00 6.10
N LEU A 39 1.64 0.20 5.11
CA LEU A 39 0.26 -0.28 4.95
C LEU A 39 -0.16 -1.14 6.14
N THR A 40 0.72 -2.05 6.58
CA THR A 40 0.48 -2.90 7.77
C THR A 40 0.42 -2.06 9.05
N SER A 41 1.32 -1.08 9.19
CA SER A 41 1.28 -0.13 10.31
C SER A 41 0.06 0.79 10.29
N ALA A 42 -0.55 0.97 9.11
CA ALA A 42 -1.78 1.73 8.89
C ALA A 42 -3.06 0.87 9.00
N GLY A 43 -2.95 -0.36 9.55
CA GLY A 43 -4.08 -1.25 9.81
C GLY A 43 -4.55 -2.10 8.62
N LEU A 44 -3.80 -2.13 7.51
CA LEU A 44 -4.11 -2.98 6.35
C LEU A 44 -3.56 -4.40 6.56
N ASP A 45 -4.39 -5.42 6.38
CA ASP A 45 -3.95 -6.82 6.46
C ASP A 45 -3.25 -7.23 5.16
N ILE A 46 -1.91 -7.17 5.18
CA ILE A 46 -1.06 -7.63 4.08
C ILE A 46 -0.67 -9.11 4.34
N PRO A 47 -0.86 -10.01 3.37
CA PRO A 47 -0.49 -11.41 3.54
C PRO A 47 1.02 -11.56 3.78
N LYS A 48 1.40 -12.39 4.78
CA LYS A 48 2.79 -12.63 5.21
C LYS A 48 3.65 -13.47 4.24
N GLN A 49 3.14 -13.71 3.04
CA GLN A 49 3.86 -14.45 2.02
C GLN A 49 5.14 -13.72 1.60
N PRO A 50 6.15 -14.43 1.08
CA PRO A 50 7.39 -13.81 0.65
C PRO A 50 7.11 -12.77 -0.44
N LEU A 51 7.25 -11.50 -0.05
CA LEU A 51 7.25 -10.37 -0.95
C LEU A 51 8.54 -10.40 -1.77
N ALA A 52 8.52 -9.80 -2.96
CA ALA A 52 9.72 -9.67 -3.78
C ALA A 52 10.84 -8.98 -2.98
N SER A 53 12.06 -9.50 -3.07
CA SER A 53 13.20 -8.94 -2.32
C SER A 53 13.54 -7.51 -2.72
N GLU A 54 13.35 -7.18 -4.00
CA GLU A 54 13.61 -5.85 -4.56
C GLU A 54 12.37 -5.37 -5.35
N PRO A 55 11.28 -5.03 -4.66
CA PRO A 55 10.00 -4.78 -5.31
C PRO A 55 10.02 -3.50 -6.17
N GLU A 56 10.84 -2.51 -5.80
CA GLU A 56 11.06 -1.29 -6.59
C GLU A 56 11.73 -1.60 -7.93
N LEU A 57 12.80 -2.42 -7.91
CA LEU A 57 13.51 -2.82 -9.12
C LEU A 57 12.65 -3.71 -10.01
N ALA A 58 11.96 -4.70 -9.42
CA ALA A 58 11.06 -5.57 -10.16
C ALA A 58 9.91 -4.78 -10.81
N LEU A 59 9.37 -3.77 -10.12
CA LEU A 59 8.33 -2.90 -10.68
C LEU A 59 8.89 -2.09 -11.85
N TYR A 60 10.05 -1.47 -11.66
CA TYR A 60 10.66 -0.64 -12.70
C TYR A 60 11.05 -1.45 -13.94
N ASP A 61 11.59 -2.66 -13.76
CA ASP A 61 11.91 -3.59 -14.85
C ASP A 61 10.66 -4.02 -15.63
N HIS A 62 9.57 -4.33 -14.93
CA HIS A 62 8.30 -4.66 -15.55
C HIS A 62 7.76 -3.51 -16.40
N LEU A 63 7.81 -2.28 -15.87
CA LEU A 63 7.37 -1.09 -16.58
C LEU A 63 8.23 -0.75 -17.79
N GLN A 64 9.56 -0.92 -17.69
CA GLN A 64 10.47 -0.70 -18.81
C GLN A 64 10.21 -1.66 -19.97
N ASN A 65 9.81 -2.90 -19.69
CA ASN A 65 9.49 -3.87 -20.74
C ASN A 65 8.14 -3.58 -21.42
N GLU A 66 7.17 -3.01 -20.69
CA GLU A 66 5.85 -2.71 -21.24
C GLU A 66 5.76 -1.34 -21.93
N ARG A 67 6.56 -0.35 -21.50
CA ARG A 67 6.35 1.05 -21.88
C ARG A 67 7.64 1.86 -21.98
N ASP A 68 7.72 2.73 -22.99
CA ASP A 68 8.81 3.70 -23.13
C ASP A 68 8.80 4.79 -22.03
N ASP A 69 7.62 5.09 -21.45
CA ASP A 69 7.44 6.10 -20.41
C ASP A 69 7.51 5.54 -18.98
N ALA A 70 8.21 4.42 -18.80
CA ALA A 70 8.32 3.66 -17.54
C ALA A 70 8.63 4.53 -16.32
N TYR A 71 9.57 5.48 -16.44
CA TYR A 71 9.94 6.36 -15.33
C TYR A 71 8.80 7.30 -14.90
N SER A 72 8.10 7.91 -15.86
CA SER A 72 6.96 8.79 -15.59
C SER A 72 5.79 8.02 -14.98
N TYR A 73 5.53 6.82 -15.51
CA TYR A 73 4.47 5.94 -15.01
C TYR A 73 4.80 5.42 -13.60
N TYR A 74 6.05 4.98 -13.36
CA TYR A 74 6.55 4.57 -12.05
C TYR A 74 6.33 5.65 -10.98
N ASN A 75 6.72 6.90 -11.28
CA ASN A 75 6.50 8.01 -10.36
C ASN A 75 5.01 8.27 -10.10
N SER A 76 4.15 8.10 -11.12
CA SER A 76 2.70 8.24 -10.97
C SER A 76 2.11 7.17 -10.06
N LEU A 77 2.59 5.93 -10.16
CA LEU A 77 2.20 4.83 -9.27
C LEU A 77 2.65 5.08 -7.83
N LEU A 78 3.91 5.49 -7.62
CA LEU A 78 4.42 5.84 -6.29
C LEU A 78 3.64 7.01 -5.66
N ASN A 79 3.28 8.01 -6.45
CA ASN A 79 2.51 9.14 -5.94
C ASN A 79 1.08 8.72 -5.55
N SER A 80 0.47 7.81 -6.33
CA SER A 80 -0.83 7.22 -6.00
C SER A 80 -0.76 6.37 -4.74
N LEU A 81 0.29 5.55 -4.58
CA LEU A 81 0.56 4.76 -3.39
C LEU A 81 0.74 5.65 -2.15
N ASN A 82 1.53 6.72 -2.26
CA ASN A 82 1.73 7.66 -1.16
C ASN A 82 0.43 8.38 -0.77
N SER A 83 -0.39 8.76 -1.76
CA SER A 83 -1.69 9.37 -1.52
C SER A 83 -2.65 8.42 -0.80
N PHE A 84 -2.67 7.14 -1.22
CA PHE A 84 -3.44 6.10 -0.55
C PHE A 84 -2.99 5.90 0.90
N CYS A 85 -1.69 5.69 1.12
CA CYS A 85 -1.11 5.54 2.46
C CYS A 85 -1.45 6.74 3.34
N ALA A 86 -1.24 7.98 2.87
CA ALA A 86 -1.54 9.18 3.63
C ALA A 86 -3.02 9.29 4.02
N ALA A 87 -3.94 8.89 3.12
CA ALA A 87 -5.36 8.89 3.41
C ALA A 87 -5.75 7.77 4.40
N LEU A 88 -5.13 6.60 4.29
CA LEU A 88 -5.30 5.48 5.21
C LEU A 88 -4.78 5.82 6.62
N GLU A 89 -3.56 6.35 6.70
CA GLU A 89 -2.92 6.84 7.93
C GLU A 89 -3.77 7.94 8.59
N SER A 90 -4.31 8.88 7.80
CA SER A 90 -5.23 9.91 8.32
C SER A 90 -6.49 9.31 8.94
N ARG A 91 -6.98 8.18 8.42
CA ARG A 91 -8.14 7.47 8.97
C ARG A 91 -7.80 6.83 10.32
N GLU A 92 -6.63 6.20 10.43
CA GLU A 92 -6.16 5.62 11.70
C GLU A 92 -5.89 6.67 12.77
N VAL A 93 -5.25 7.79 12.42
CA VAL A 93 -4.96 8.88 13.37
C VAL A 93 -6.24 9.52 13.91
N ILE A 94 -7.38 9.42 13.21
CA ILE A 94 -8.68 9.83 13.74
C ILE A 94 -9.24 8.78 14.71
N GLY A 95 -8.99 7.48 14.49
CA GLY A 95 -9.38 6.40 15.40
C GLY A 95 -8.57 6.36 16.70
N ASP A 96 -7.26 6.62 16.63
CA ASP A 96 -6.35 6.58 17.78
C ASP A 96 -6.50 7.80 18.71
N ARG A 97 -6.88 8.96 18.18
CA ARG A 97 -7.14 10.18 18.98
C ARG A 97 -8.31 10.09 19.96
N PHE A 98 -9.14 9.04 19.87
CA PHE A 98 -10.16 8.73 20.89
C PHE A 98 -9.76 7.59 21.84
N HIS A 99 -8.67 6.86 21.56
CA HIS A 99 -8.22 5.73 22.38
C HIS A 99 -7.29 6.15 23.54
N ASP A 100 -6.63 7.33 23.45
CA ASP A 100 -5.69 7.79 24.49
C ASP A 100 -6.34 8.52 25.69
N ALA A 101 -7.65 8.83 25.65
CA ALA A 101 -8.32 9.55 26.75
C ALA A 101 -8.67 8.68 27.97
N SER A 102 -8.46 7.35 27.93
CA SER A 102 -8.86 6.43 29.02
C SER A 102 -7.70 5.89 29.87
N ARG A 103 -6.44 6.28 29.61
CA ARG A 103 -5.28 5.69 30.30
C ARG A 103 -4.77 6.43 31.53
N HIS A 104 -5.46 7.49 31.98
CA HIS A 104 -5.04 8.32 33.12
C HIS A 104 -6.08 8.39 34.26
N LYS A 105 -6.60 7.24 34.73
CA LYS A 105 -7.18 7.14 36.09
C LYS A 105 -7.00 5.73 36.66
N ALA A 106 -5.81 5.43 37.17
CA ALA A 106 -5.62 4.40 38.19
C ALA A 106 -4.26 4.63 38.86
N LYS A 107 -4.20 5.55 39.84
CA LYS A 107 -3.29 5.42 40.96
C LYS A 107 -3.89 6.12 42.18
#